data_AF-F5XR08-F1
#
_entry.id   AF-F5XR08-F1
#
_cell.length_a   1.000
_cell.length_b   1.000
_cell.length_c   1.000
_cell.angle_alpha   90.00
_cell.angle_beta   90.00
_cell.angle_gamma   90.00
#
_symmetry.space_group_name_H-M   'P 1'
#
loop_
_entity.id
_entity.type
_entity.pdbx_description
1 polymer ?
#
loop_
_entity_poly.entity_id
_entity_poly.type
_entity_poly.pdbx_seq_one_letter_code
_entity_poly.pdbx_strand_id
1 'polypeptide(L)'
;MLGRLKPLVAVIVLFAASCAAPGTLIPGIPAPGGGPAPSVSIPSDAADQPTPPADPPEAEFPAPHKIFVAHFTDPLYADQVEEFAPFGSDEGSDTLWYWGTRRAELTTCTTLRWMFEQDDPAAALGDPQSNGPDVDGFIIGTGFALILFTGHIDTEGKDLVLDALQRTYSYYADANPRESAVMVRDLERFPATDCVKP
;
A
#
# COMPACT_ATOMS: atom_id res chain seq x y z
N MET A 1 39.24 -0.72 23.66
CA MET A 1 38.16 -1.46 22.97
C MET A 1 37.68 -0.57 21.83
N LEU A 2 38.10 -0.83 20.59
CA LEU A 2 37.67 -0.07 19.42
C LEU A 2 36.32 -0.61 18.95
N GLY A 3 35.29 0.24 18.99
CA GLY A 3 33.95 -0.06 18.48
C GLY A 3 33.93 -0.13 16.96
N ARG A 4 33.36 -1.21 16.43
CA ARG A 4 33.09 -1.38 14.99
C ARG A 4 31.94 -0.45 14.59
N LEU A 5 32.21 0.53 13.72
CA LEU A 5 31.17 1.16 12.91
C LEU A 5 30.62 0.13 11.92
N LYS A 6 29.30 -0.08 11.92
CA LYS A 6 28.62 -0.80 10.85
C LYS A 6 28.48 0.13 9.63
N PRO A 7 28.65 -0.36 8.40
CA PRO A 7 28.41 0.43 7.21
C PRO A 7 26.90 0.69 7.06
N LEU A 8 26.53 1.97 6.93
CA LEU A 8 25.20 2.39 6.51
C LEU A 8 25.11 2.08 5.00
N VAL A 9 24.26 1.11 4.62
CA VAL A 9 23.88 0.92 3.22
C VAL A 9 22.68 1.85 3.00
N ALA A 10 22.92 2.99 2.38
CA ALA A 10 21.85 3.87 1.91
C ALA A 10 21.18 3.20 0.71
N VAL A 11 19.98 2.65 0.92
CA VAL A 11 19.10 2.25 -0.16
C VAL A 11 18.41 3.52 -0.64
N ILE A 12 18.89 4.09 -1.74
CA ILE A 12 18.23 5.20 -2.40
C ILE A 12 17.03 4.62 -3.14
N VAL A 13 15.84 4.77 -2.57
CA VAL A 13 14.57 4.53 -3.28
C VAL A 13 14.31 5.76 -4.16
N LEU A 14 14.53 5.61 -5.46
CA LEU A 14 14.15 6.62 -6.45
C LEU A 14 12.63 6.52 -6.67
N PHE A 15 11.86 7.42 -6.10
CA PHE A 15 10.45 7.62 -6.47
C PHE A 15 10.41 8.28 -7.86
N ALA A 16 10.03 7.50 -8.88
CA ALA A 16 9.71 8.05 -10.19
C ALA A 16 8.27 8.55 -10.16
N ALA A 17 8.08 9.85 -9.88
CA ALA A 17 6.80 10.51 -10.07
C ALA A 17 6.41 10.45 -11.56
N SER A 18 5.49 9.55 -11.90
CA SER A 18 4.91 9.46 -13.24
C SER A 18 3.83 10.53 -13.39
N CYS A 19 4.26 11.74 -13.76
CA CYS A 19 3.34 12.78 -14.21
C CYS A 19 2.76 12.38 -15.57
N ALA A 20 1.58 11.75 -15.58
CA ALA A 20 0.76 11.66 -16.77
C ALA A 20 0.17 13.05 -17.07
N ALA A 21 0.80 13.78 -18.00
CA ALA A 21 0.26 15.03 -18.50
C ALA A 21 -1.06 14.78 -19.27
N PRO A 22 -2.08 15.64 -19.12
CA PRO A 22 -3.30 15.55 -19.93
C PRO A 22 -2.98 15.82 -21.40
N GLY A 23 -3.36 14.87 -22.25
CA GLY A 23 -3.04 14.85 -23.67
C GLY A 23 -3.60 16.05 -24.44
N THR A 24 -2.70 16.81 -25.05
CA THR A 24 -3.01 17.79 -26.09
C THR A 24 -3.49 17.06 -27.34
N LEU A 25 -4.77 17.25 -27.71
CA LEU A 25 -5.32 16.80 -28.99
C LEU A 25 -4.61 17.54 -30.13
N ILE A 26 -3.81 16.81 -30.92
CA ILE A 26 -3.26 17.31 -32.19
C ILE A 26 -4.33 17.11 -33.28
N PRO A 27 -4.86 18.19 -33.90
CA PRO A 27 -5.75 18.05 -35.04
C PRO A 27 -4.93 17.94 -36.32
N GLY A 28 -5.15 16.89 -37.12
CA GLY A 28 -4.75 16.90 -38.54
C GLY A 28 -4.00 15.70 -39.10
N ILE A 29 -4.26 14.46 -38.66
CA ILE A 29 -3.77 13.28 -39.39
C ILE A 29 -4.89 12.78 -40.34
N PRO A 30 -4.71 12.84 -41.67
CA PRO A 30 -5.64 12.23 -42.60
C PRO A 30 -5.57 10.69 -42.51
N ALA A 31 -6.73 10.05 -42.54
CA ALA A 31 -6.87 8.60 -42.48
C ALA A 31 -6.16 7.91 -43.66
N PRO A 32 -5.31 6.89 -43.43
CA PRO A 32 -4.77 6.09 -44.51
C PRO A 32 -5.86 5.18 -45.09
N GLY A 33 -5.97 5.19 -46.42
CA GLY A 33 -6.96 4.44 -47.17
C GLY A 33 -6.89 2.93 -46.96
N GLY A 34 -8.07 2.31 -46.92
CA GLY A 34 -8.26 0.87 -46.85
C GLY A 34 -7.77 0.17 -48.11
N GLY A 35 -6.60 -0.43 -48.03
CA GLY A 35 -6.20 -1.55 -48.89
C GLY A 35 -6.49 -2.87 -48.18
N PRO A 36 -6.88 -3.94 -48.90
CA PRO A 36 -7.04 -5.26 -48.30
C PRO A 36 -5.70 -5.75 -47.75
N ALA A 37 -5.68 -6.12 -46.47
CA ALA A 37 -4.50 -6.65 -45.81
C ALA A 37 -4.05 -7.97 -46.48
N PRO A 38 -2.74 -8.19 -46.69
CA PRO A 38 -2.25 -9.49 -47.12
C PRO A 38 -2.53 -10.52 -46.03
N SER A 39 -3.22 -11.61 -46.37
CA SER A 39 -3.36 -12.78 -45.51
C SER A 39 -1.99 -13.41 -45.30
N VAL A 40 -1.38 -13.12 -44.15
CA VAL A 40 -0.19 -13.81 -43.66
C VAL A 40 -0.65 -15.14 -43.07
N SER A 41 -0.37 -16.24 -43.78
CA SER A 41 -0.53 -17.59 -43.24
C SER A 41 0.53 -17.80 -42.16
N ILE A 42 0.13 -17.74 -40.89
CA ILE A 42 1.02 -18.07 -39.77
C ILE A 42 1.25 -19.59 -39.78
N PRO A 43 2.50 -20.08 -39.87
CA PRO A 43 2.79 -21.51 -39.78
C PRO A 43 2.37 -22.05 -38.40
N SER A 44 1.58 -23.12 -38.43
CA SER A 44 0.99 -23.78 -37.27
C SER A 44 1.97 -24.73 -36.58
N ASP A 45 3.16 -24.25 -36.22
CA ASP A 45 4.21 -25.00 -35.49
C ASP A 45 4.27 -24.59 -34.00
N ALA A 46 3.12 -24.35 -33.37
CA ALA A 46 3.01 -24.02 -31.95
C ALA A 46 2.67 -25.25 -31.07
N ALA A 47 3.24 -26.42 -31.40
CA ALA A 47 2.97 -27.68 -30.71
C ALA A 47 4.18 -28.20 -29.94
N ASP A 48 4.90 -27.35 -29.19
CA ASP A 48 5.80 -27.82 -28.11
C ASP A 48 6.35 -26.69 -27.22
N GLN A 49 5.56 -25.63 -26.95
CA GLN A 49 5.97 -24.67 -25.91
C GLN A 49 5.66 -25.32 -24.54
N PRO A 50 6.66 -25.58 -23.69
CA PRO A 50 6.41 -26.08 -22.35
C PRO A 50 5.47 -25.10 -21.65
N THR A 51 4.40 -25.64 -21.05
CA THR A 51 3.49 -24.85 -20.22
C THR A 51 4.33 -24.06 -19.23
N PRO A 52 4.17 -22.72 -19.14
CA PRO A 52 4.80 -21.93 -18.11
C PRO A 52 4.57 -22.63 -16.76
N PRO A 53 5.61 -22.70 -15.89
CA PRO A 53 5.42 -23.25 -14.56
C PRO A 53 4.21 -22.55 -13.92
N ALA A 54 3.35 -23.34 -13.28
CA ALA A 54 2.22 -22.78 -12.55
C ALA A 54 2.73 -21.66 -11.64
N ASP A 55 2.03 -20.53 -11.63
CA ASP A 55 2.36 -19.44 -10.72
C ASP A 55 2.47 -20.01 -9.30
N PRO A 56 3.47 -19.57 -8.52
CA PRO A 56 3.53 -19.93 -7.12
C PRO A 56 2.17 -19.63 -6.49
N PRO A 57 1.69 -20.45 -5.53
CA PRO A 57 0.41 -20.19 -4.89
C PRO A 57 0.40 -18.74 -4.42
N GLU A 58 -0.65 -18.00 -4.80
CA GLU A 58 -0.88 -16.64 -4.32
C GLU A 58 -0.66 -16.64 -2.82
N ALA A 59 0.17 -15.71 -2.35
CA ALA A 59 0.48 -15.62 -0.94
C ALA A 59 -0.81 -15.52 -0.13
N GLU A 60 -1.03 -16.49 0.76
CA GLU A 60 -2.22 -16.50 1.61
C GLU A 60 -2.25 -15.23 2.45
N PHE A 61 -3.39 -14.53 2.42
CA PHE A 61 -3.60 -13.33 3.24
C PHE A 61 -3.31 -13.67 4.71
N PRO A 62 -2.48 -12.89 5.41
CA PRO A 62 -2.06 -13.25 6.76
C PRO A 62 -3.26 -13.39 7.70
N ALA A 63 -3.25 -14.44 8.53
CA ALA A 63 -4.28 -14.63 9.56
C ALA A 63 -4.36 -13.39 10.50
N PRO A 64 -5.49 -12.65 10.51
CA PRO A 64 -5.61 -11.43 11.29
C PRO A 64 -5.64 -11.68 12.79
N HIS A 65 -5.21 -10.69 13.58
CA HIS A 65 -5.33 -10.74 15.03
C HIS A 65 -6.81 -10.72 15.45
N LYS A 66 -7.17 -11.46 16.52
CA LYS A 66 -8.57 -11.58 16.98
C LYS A 66 -9.26 -10.24 17.29
N ILE A 67 -8.49 -9.25 17.76
CA ILE A 67 -9.00 -7.91 18.05
C ILE A 67 -9.35 -7.19 16.74
N PHE A 68 -8.52 -7.36 15.70
CA PHE A 68 -8.81 -6.81 14.37
C PHE A 68 -10.12 -7.38 13.84
N VAL A 69 -10.27 -8.71 13.83
CA VAL A 69 -11.50 -9.38 13.35
C VAL A 69 -12.74 -8.95 14.12
N ALA A 70 -12.61 -8.72 15.43
CA ALA A 70 -13.74 -8.31 16.26
C ALA A 70 -14.18 -6.86 16.01
N HIS A 71 -13.29 -6.00 15.52
CA HIS A 71 -13.55 -4.56 15.37
C HIS A 71 -13.80 -4.15 13.92
N PHE A 72 -12.99 -4.64 12.99
CA PHE A 72 -13.00 -4.28 11.57
C PHE A 72 -13.76 -5.34 10.77
N THR A 73 -15.09 -5.19 10.70
CA THR A 73 -16.00 -6.21 10.15
C THR A 73 -16.51 -5.92 8.74
N ASP A 74 -16.21 -4.75 8.18
CA ASP A 74 -16.60 -4.42 6.81
C ASP A 74 -15.79 -5.28 5.81
N PRO A 75 -16.41 -5.87 4.76
CA PRO A 75 -15.70 -6.68 3.76
C PRO A 75 -14.51 -5.99 3.11
N LEU A 76 -14.49 -4.64 3.12
CA LEU A 76 -13.37 -3.82 2.68
C LEU A 76 -12.01 -4.31 3.21
N TYR A 77 -11.94 -4.75 4.46
CA TYR A 77 -10.68 -5.15 5.11
C TYR A 77 -10.12 -6.49 4.63
N ALA A 78 -10.88 -7.24 3.84
CA ALA A 78 -10.47 -8.47 3.19
C ALA A 78 -10.28 -8.30 1.67
N ASP A 79 -10.53 -7.11 1.14
CA ASP A 79 -10.42 -6.81 -0.28
C ASP A 79 -8.99 -6.35 -0.62
N GLN A 80 -8.26 -7.19 -1.35
CA GLN A 80 -6.89 -6.94 -1.80
C GLN A 80 -6.84 -6.41 -3.24
N VAL A 81 -7.98 -6.20 -3.90
CA VAL A 81 -8.05 -5.71 -5.29
C VAL A 81 -8.66 -4.32 -5.38
N GLU A 82 -9.40 -3.89 -4.36
CA GLU A 82 -9.99 -2.56 -4.28
C GLU A 82 -8.93 -1.49 -3.97
N GLU A 83 -8.72 -0.55 -4.88
CA GLU A 83 -7.66 0.47 -4.83
C GLU A 83 -7.68 1.31 -3.55
N PHE A 84 -8.86 1.57 -2.99
CA PHE A 84 -9.01 2.37 -1.77
C PHE A 84 -9.10 1.53 -0.50
N ALA A 85 -9.04 0.21 -0.59
CA ALA A 85 -8.93 -0.67 0.57
C ALA A 85 -7.54 -0.52 1.21
N PRO A 86 -7.42 -0.70 2.54
CA PRO A 86 -6.13 -0.53 3.22
C PRO A 86 -5.06 -1.54 2.76
N PHE A 87 -5.48 -2.62 2.08
CA PHE A 87 -4.60 -3.67 1.56
C PHE A 87 -4.77 -3.91 0.05
N GLY A 88 -5.55 -3.07 -0.64
CA GLY A 88 -5.82 -3.25 -2.08
C GLY A 88 -5.07 -2.27 -3.00
N SER A 89 -4.46 -1.21 -2.45
CA SER A 89 -3.52 -0.36 -3.19
C SER A 89 -2.12 -0.99 -3.29
N ASP A 90 -1.30 -0.53 -4.24
CA ASP A 90 0.12 -0.92 -4.38
C ASP A 90 0.84 -0.77 -3.02
N GLU A 91 0.71 0.39 -2.39
CA GLU A 91 1.34 0.69 -1.10
C GLU A 91 0.80 -0.17 0.03
N GLY A 92 -0.52 -0.41 0.08
CA GLY A 92 -1.16 -1.25 1.09
C GLY A 92 -0.75 -2.71 0.98
N SER A 93 -0.77 -3.24 -0.25
CA SER A 93 -0.34 -4.61 -0.58
C SER A 93 1.15 -4.80 -0.29
N ASP A 94 2.01 -3.88 -0.74
CA ASP A 94 3.46 -3.90 -0.48
C ASP A 94 3.75 -3.88 1.01
N THR A 95 3.05 -3.02 1.76
CA THR A 95 3.20 -2.94 3.21
C THR A 95 2.78 -4.23 3.89
N LEU A 96 1.66 -4.82 3.49
CA LEU A 96 1.17 -6.08 4.04
C LEU A 96 2.13 -7.24 3.76
N TRP A 97 2.63 -7.34 2.53
CA TRP A 97 3.61 -8.34 2.12
C TRP A 97 4.91 -8.18 2.93
N TYR A 98 5.45 -6.96 2.95
CA TYR A 98 6.70 -6.63 3.61
C TYR A 98 6.66 -6.99 5.10
N TRP A 99 5.70 -6.43 5.85
CA TRP A 99 5.56 -6.69 7.28
C TRP A 99 5.03 -8.08 7.59
N GLY A 100 4.33 -8.73 6.66
CA GLY A 100 3.94 -10.12 6.75
C GLY A 100 5.14 -11.05 6.91
N THR A 101 6.21 -10.83 6.15
CA THR A 101 7.47 -11.59 6.26
C THR A 101 8.24 -11.31 7.56
N ARG A 102 8.05 -10.12 8.14
CA ARG A 102 8.71 -9.64 9.36
C ARG A 102 7.79 -9.67 10.59
N ARG A 103 6.67 -10.38 10.52
CA ARG A 103 5.63 -10.37 11.57
C ARG A 103 6.16 -10.72 12.95
N ALA A 104 7.18 -11.56 13.04
CA ALA A 104 7.81 -11.96 14.29
C ALA A 104 8.54 -10.82 15.03
N GLU A 105 8.83 -9.71 14.34
CA GLU A 105 9.41 -8.50 14.93
C GLU A 105 8.36 -7.59 15.57
N LEU A 106 7.08 -7.79 15.23
CA LEU A 106 5.98 -6.96 15.70
C LEU A 106 5.50 -7.43 17.07
N THR A 107 5.33 -6.48 17.97
CA THR A 107 4.88 -6.68 19.34
C THR A 107 3.72 -5.75 19.65
N THR A 108 3.09 -5.94 20.80
CA THR A 108 2.06 -5.01 21.32
C THR A 108 2.60 -3.63 21.70
N CYS A 109 3.92 -3.41 21.58
CA CYS A 109 4.55 -2.10 21.78
C CYS A 109 5.22 -1.55 20.52
N THR A 110 5.02 -2.21 19.39
CA THR A 110 5.41 -1.66 18.09
C THR A 110 4.52 -0.45 17.78
N THR A 111 5.14 0.64 17.32
CA THR A 111 4.43 1.85 16.90
C THR A 111 4.52 2.01 15.38
N LEU A 112 3.59 2.78 14.81
CA LEU A 112 3.65 3.15 13.38
C LEU A 112 4.99 3.82 13.05
N ARG A 113 5.42 4.75 13.90
CA ARG A 113 6.71 5.45 13.76
C ARG A 113 7.89 4.48 13.71
N TRP A 114 7.93 3.48 14.60
CA TRP A 114 9.00 2.49 14.61
C TRP A 114 9.06 1.71 13.29
N MET A 115 7.89 1.36 12.73
CA MET A 115 7.81 0.67 11.43
C MET A 115 8.41 1.55 10.31
N PHE A 116 8.05 2.84 10.25
CA PHE A 116 8.62 3.78 9.28
C PHE A 116 10.13 4.04 9.48
N GLU A 117 10.62 4.00 10.72
CA GLU A 117 12.05 4.15 11.03
C GLU A 117 12.90 2.97 10.54
N GLN A 118 12.29 1.81 10.24
CA GLN A 118 13.04 0.66 9.72
C GLN A 118 13.42 0.81 8.24
N ASP A 119 12.65 1.60 7.46
CA ASP A 119 12.69 1.53 5.99
C ASP A 119 12.82 2.88 5.27
N ASP A 120 13.12 3.96 6.00
CA ASP A 120 13.32 5.32 5.45
C ASP A 120 12.20 5.76 4.49
N PRO A 121 10.99 5.90 5.03
CA PRO A 121 10.32 7.18 4.84
C PRO A 121 9.95 7.83 6.18
N ALA A 122 10.79 7.71 7.21
CA ALA A 122 10.56 8.43 8.47
C ALA A 122 10.40 9.96 8.25
N ALA A 123 10.98 10.50 7.18
CA ALA A 123 10.77 11.86 6.72
C ALA A 123 9.28 12.18 6.40
N ALA A 124 8.51 11.21 5.89
CA ALA A 124 7.07 11.35 5.61
C ALA A 124 6.24 11.64 6.87
N LEU A 125 6.75 11.25 8.05
CA LEU A 125 6.11 11.55 9.33
C LEU A 125 6.53 12.91 9.90
N GLY A 126 7.56 13.55 9.33
CA GLY A 126 8.10 14.83 9.80
C GLY A 126 7.39 16.05 9.19
N ASP A 127 6.83 15.91 7.99
CA ASP A 127 6.02 16.95 7.33
C ASP A 127 4.80 16.35 6.61
N PRO A 128 3.78 15.86 7.34
CA PRO A 128 2.65 15.15 6.73
C PRO A 128 1.83 15.98 5.72
N GLN A 129 1.97 17.32 5.74
CA GLN A 129 1.23 18.21 4.83
C GLN A 129 1.83 18.27 3.44
N SER A 130 3.09 17.85 3.26
CA SER A 130 3.73 17.73 1.94
C SER A 130 3.61 16.33 1.33
N ASN A 131 2.96 15.40 2.03
CA ASN A 131 2.73 14.05 1.54
C ASN A 131 1.79 14.06 0.31
N GLY A 132 2.15 13.25 -0.69
CA GLY A 132 1.26 12.89 -1.79
C GLY A 132 0.40 11.67 -1.46
N PRO A 133 -0.55 11.31 -2.35
CA PRO A 133 -1.45 10.17 -2.14
C PRO A 133 -0.70 8.85 -1.89
N ASP A 134 0.41 8.60 -2.58
CA ASP A 134 1.22 7.38 -2.39
C ASP A 134 1.76 7.29 -0.94
N VAL A 135 2.29 8.40 -0.42
CA VAL A 135 2.82 8.44 0.95
C VAL A 135 1.72 8.24 1.99
N ASP A 136 0.54 8.84 1.75
CA ASP A 136 -0.62 8.61 2.61
C ASP A 136 -1.13 7.16 2.50
N GLY A 137 -1.08 6.56 1.32
CA GLY A 137 -1.33 5.14 1.09
C GLY A 137 -0.43 4.24 1.94
N PHE A 138 0.88 4.52 1.99
CA PHE A 138 1.81 3.82 2.89
C PHE A 138 1.47 4.01 4.37
N ILE A 139 1.13 5.24 4.79
CA ILE A 139 0.74 5.51 6.19
C ILE A 139 -0.50 4.70 6.56
N ILE A 140 -1.53 4.72 5.71
CA ILE A 140 -2.79 3.99 5.89
C ILE A 140 -2.54 2.49 5.93
N GLY A 141 -1.86 1.95 4.91
CA GLY A 141 -1.53 0.54 4.82
C GLY A 141 -0.72 0.05 6.02
N THR A 142 0.27 0.82 6.47
CA THR A 142 1.11 0.45 7.62
C THR A 142 0.33 0.48 8.93
N GLY A 143 -0.53 1.47 9.12
CA GLY A 143 -1.42 1.55 10.28
C GLY A 143 -2.34 0.34 10.38
N PHE A 144 -3.01 -0.01 9.29
CA PHE A 144 -3.89 -1.18 9.27
C PHE A 144 -3.13 -2.50 9.34
N ALA A 145 -1.95 -2.61 8.73
CA ALA A 145 -1.08 -3.79 8.86
C ALA A 145 -0.63 -3.99 10.31
N LEU A 146 -0.23 -2.93 11.02
CA LEU A 146 0.12 -2.98 12.43
C LEU A 146 -1.05 -3.56 13.25
N ILE A 147 -2.25 -3.01 13.10
CA ILE A 147 -3.43 -3.48 13.83
C ILE A 147 -3.83 -4.90 13.41
N LEU A 148 -3.71 -5.25 12.13
CA LEU A 148 -3.98 -6.60 11.62
C LEU A 148 -3.04 -7.62 12.27
N PHE A 149 -1.76 -7.31 12.43
CA PHE A 149 -0.79 -8.24 12.98
C PHE A 149 -0.78 -8.32 14.50
N THR A 150 -1.00 -7.20 15.20
CA THR A 150 -0.81 -7.08 16.66
C THR A 150 -2.12 -6.83 17.43
N GLY A 151 -3.17 -6.38 16.74
CA GLY A 151 -4.41 -5.91 17.38
C GLY A 151 -4.26 -4.61 18.15
N HIS A 152 -3.27 -3.80 17.81
CA HIS A 152 -2.87 -2.62 18.58
C HIS A 152 -2.41 -1.47 17.67
N ILE A 153 -2.58 -0.24 18.15
CA ILE A 153 -1.97 0.98 17.62
C ILE A 153 -1.77 1.97 18.78
N ASP A 154 -0.70 2.75 18.75
CA ASP A 154 -0.45 3.83 19.71
C ASP A 154 -1.22 5.11 19.34
N THR A 155 -1.30 6.07 20.25
CA THR A 155 -2.07 7.31 20.04
C THR A 155 -1.53 8.09 18.85
N GLU A 156 -0.21 8.26 18.78
CA GLU A 156 0.45 8.94 17.64
C GLU A 156 0.17 8.22 16.32
N GLY A 157 0.32 6.89 16.28
CA GLY A 157 0.06 6.11 15.07
C GLY A 157 -1.39 6.23 14.61
N LYS A 158 -2.36 6.22 15.53
CA LYS A 158 -3.77 6.40 15.20
C LYS A 158 -4.05 7.77 14.58
N ASP A 159 -3.52 8.82 15.19
CA ASP A 159 -3.72 10.19 14.73
C ASP A 159 -3.12 10.38 13.32
N LEU A 160 -1.91 9.85 13.08
CA LEU A 160 -1.25 9.90 11.76
C LEU A 160 -2.07 9.21 10.66
N VAL A 161 -2.70 8.07 10.97
CA VAL A 161 -3.53 7.33 10.00
C VAL A 161 -4.84 8.06 9.73
N LEU A 162 -5.48 8.63 10.76
CA LEU A 162 -6.69 9.44 10.58
C LEU A 162 -6.40 10.68 9.73
N ASP A 163 -5.28 11.36 9.97
CA ASP A 163 -4.86 12.52 9.19
C ASP A 163 -4.56 12.13 7.72
N ALA A 164 -3.91 10.99 7.49
CA ALA A 164 -3.68 10.47 6.14
C ALA A 164 -5.00 10.13 5.41
N LEU A 165 -5.93 9.46 6.09
CA LEU A 165 -7.26 9.19 5.53
C LEU A 165 -8.00 10.48 5.15
N GLN A 166 -7.90 11.52 5.98
CA GLN A 166 -8.52 12.80 5.71
C GLN A 166 -7.88 13.52 4.50
N ARG A 167 -6.56 13.44 4.33
CA ARG A 167 -5.86 13.96 3.16
C ARG A 167 -6.23 13.18 1.90
N THR A 168 -6.21 11.85 1.93
CA THR A 168 -6.66 10.99 0.82
C THR A 168 -8.10 11.30 0.42
N TYR A 169 -9.02 11.44 1.39
CA TYR A 169 -10.40 11.82 1.11
C TYR A 169 -10.50 13.19 0.42
N SER A 170 -9.68 14.15 0.84
CA SER A 170 -9.65 15.49 0.25
C SER A 170 -9.07 15.48 -1.17
N TYR A 171 -8.04 14.66 -1.40
CA TYR A 171 -7.40 14.51 -2.71
C TYR A 171 -8.36 13.88 -3.74
N TYR A 172 -9.12 12.86 -3.33
CA TYR A 172 -10.08 12.14 -4.17
C TYR A 172 -11.53 12.59 -3.97
N ALA A 173 -11.77 13.84 -3.56
CA ALA A 173 -13.10 14.34 -3.21
C ALA A 173 -14.13 14.17 -4.34
N ASP A 174 -13.71 14.33 -5.60
CA ASP A 174 -14.58 14.18 -6.77
C ASP A 174 -14.99 12.72 -7.03
N ALA A 175 -14.13 11.76 -6.68
CA ALA A 175 -14.43 10.34 -6.77
C ALA A 175 -15.30 9.85 -5.60
N ASN A 176 -15.21 10.53 -4.45
CA ASN A 176 -15.94 10.22 -3.22
C ASN A 176 -15.90 8.71 -2.86
N PRO A 177 -14.69 8.13 -2.70
CA PRO A 177 -14.55 6.72 -2.36
C PRO A 177 -15.19 6.43 -1.00
N ARG A 178 -15.99 5.37 -0.93
CA ARG A 178 -16.68 4.96 0.31
C ARG A 178 -15.67 4.50 1.37
N GLU A 179 -14.56 3.94 0.93
CA GLU A 179 -13.58 3.19 1.69
C GLU A 179 -12.94 4.07 2.77
N SER A 180 -12.55 5.30 2.42
CA SER A 180 -12.02 6.27 3.36
C SER A 180 -13.00 6.57 4.51
N ALA A 181 -14.29 6.74 4.21
CA ALA A 181 -15.30 7.02 5.22
C ALA A 181 -15.54 5.81 6.16
N VAL A 182 -15.47 4.59 5.62
CA VAL A 182 -15.53 3.35 6.41
C VAL A 182 -14.32 3.26 7.33
N MET A 183 -13.12 3.46 6.80
CA MET A 183 -11.87 3.39 7.55
C MET A 183 -11.80 4.43 8.67
N VAL A 184 -12.20 5.68 8.41
CA VAL A 184 -12.27 6.73 9.44
C VAL A 184 -13.21 6.33 10.57
N ARG A 185 -14.46 5.96 10.24
CA ARG A 185 -15.48 5.57 11.22
C ARG A 185 -14.99 4.43 12.13
N ASP A 186 -14.36 3.43 11.55
CA ASP A 186 -13.95 2.23 12.29
C ASP A 186 -12.68 2.50 13.10
N LEU A 187 -11.70 3.23 12.55
CA LEU A 187 -10.48 3.60 13.27
C LEU A 187 -10.75 4.58 14.41
N GLU A 188 -11.65 5.56 14.25
CA GLU A 188 -12.07 6.47 15.32
C GLU A 188 -12.54 5.71 16.57
N ARG A 189 -13.27 4.60 16.38
CA ARG A 189 -13.81 3.75 17.45
C ARG A 189 -12.79 2.75 17.99
N PHE A 190 -11.69 2.53 17.29
CA PHE A 190 -10.64 1.60 17.72
C PHE A 190 -9.82 2.22 18.87
N PRO A 191 -9.63 1.53 20.00
CA PRO A 191 -8.86 2.08 21.10
C PRO A 191 -7.37 2.15 20.73
N ALA A 192 -6.75 3.32 20.92
CA ALA A 192 -5.31 3.46 20.95
C ALA A 192 -4.79 3.10 22.35
N THR A 193 -3.61 2.49 22.44
CA THR A 193 -2.97 2.16 23.72
C THR A 193 -1.50 2.54 23.66
N ASP A 194 -1.04 3.45 24.50
CA ASP A 194 0.38 3.77 24.52
C ASP A 194 1.14 2.76 25.38
N CYS A 195 2.20 2.19 24.83
CA CYS A 195 3.10 1.37 25.63
C CYS A 195 3.94 2.24 26.55
N VAL A 196 3.83 1.99 27.84
CA VAL A 196 4.75 2.55 28.82
C VAL A 196 6.09 1.83 28.64
N LYS A 197 7.07 2.53 28.05
CA LYS A 197 8.46 2.04 28.07
C LYS A 197 8.90 1.98 29.54
N PRO A 198 9.40 0.83 30.03
CA PRO A 198 9.87 0.69 31.40
C PRO A 198 11.09 1.58 31.69
#